data_AF-A0A7K2NYL5-F1
#
_entry.id   AF-A0A7K2NYL5-F1
#
_cell.length_a   1.000
_cell.length_b   1.000
_cell.length_c   1.000
_cell.angle_alpha   90.00
_cell.angle_beta   90.00
_cell.angle_gamma   90.00
#
_symmetry.space_group_name_H-M   'P 1'
#
loop_
_entity.id
_entity.type
_entity.pdbx_description
1 polymer ?
#
loop_
_entity_poly.entity_id
_entity_poly.type
_entity_poly.pdbx_seq_one_letter_code
_entity_poly.pdbx_strand_id
1 'polypeptide(L)'
;IVAAGYGLNIVLMAEVWHLVLVSCVISAGIGFAYGAMPSLIMGAVPPSETAAANSLNTLMRSLGTSVASAIAGVILAQLTIDLGGFALPSENAFKVVMAIGAGAALLATALASFIPRHRPAGTQAGPAPADGVASEPASVR
;
A
#
# COMPACT_ATOMS: atom_id res chain seq x y z
N ILE A 1 -10.05 -7.23 -0.66
CA ILE A 1 -9.25 -7.35 -1.92
C ILE A 1 -7.83 -7.77 -1.61
N VAL A 2 -7.04 -6.98 -0.88
CA VAL A 2 -5.62 -7.29 -0.57
C VAL A 2 -5.46 -8.65 0.14
N ALA A 3 -6.25 -8.94 1.18
CA ALA A 3 -6.21 -10.25 1.86
C ALA A 3 -6.57 -11.43 0.94
N ALA A 4 -7.51 -11.24 0.00
CA ALA A 4 -7.86 -12.26 -0.98
C ALA A 4 -6.74 -12.46 -2.02
N GLY A 5 -6.04 -11.39 -2.42
CA GLY A 5 -4.87 -11.48 -3.30
C GLY A 5 -3.73 -12.28 -2.68
N TYR A 6 -3.40 -12.02 -1.40
CA TYR A 6 -2.42 -12.81 -0.67
C TYR A 6 -2.86 -14.27 -0.44
N GLY A 7 -4.14 -14.50 -0.12
CA GLY A 7 -4.69 -15.85 0.02
C GLY A 7 -4.65 -16.66 -1.28
N LEU A 8 -4.94 -16.01 -2.42
CA LEU A 8 -4.85 -16.63 -3.75
C LEU A 8 -3.40 -17.01 -4.09
N ASN A 9 -2.42 -16.16 -3.72
CA ASN A 9 -1.00 -16.42 -3.95
C ASN A 9 -0.50 -17.68 -3.22
N ILE A 10 -0.96 -17.91 -1.98
CA ILE A 10 -0.57 -19.08 -1.19
C ILE A 10 -1.04 -20.39 -1.85
N VAL A 11 -2.20 -20.36 -2.52
CA VAL A 11 -2.75 -21.53 -3.24
C VAL A 11 -2.16 -21.66 -4.65
N LEU A 12 -1.65 -20.56 -5.21
CA LEU A 12 -1.28 -20.44 -6.62
C LEU A 12 0.20 -20.03 -6.78
N MET A 13 1.11 -20.93 -6.38
CA MET A 13 2.57 -20.75 -6.47
C MET A 13 3.22 -21.65 -7.53
N ALA A 14 2.47 -22.13 -8.52
CA ALA A 14 2.98 -23.07 -9.51
C ALA A 14 3.77 -22.41 -10.67
N GLU A 15 3.48 -21.15 -11.00
CA GLU A 15 3.98 -20.50 -12.22
C GLU A 15 4.19 -18.99 -12.01
N VAL A 16 5.20 -18.41 -12.67
CA VAL A 16 5.60 -16.99 -12.52
C VAL A 16 4.46 -16.01 -12.85
N TRP A 17 3.61 -16.34 -13.83
CA TRP A 17 2.50 -15.48 -14.24
C TRP A 17 1.45 -15.29 -13.14
N HIS A 18 1.33 -16.23 -12.19
CA HIS A 18 0.44 -16.09 -11.04
C HIS A 18 0.86 -14.94 -10.11
N LEU A 19 2.18 -14.71 -9.95
CA LEU A 19 2.70 -13.60 -9.16
C LEU A 19 2.32 -12.24 -9.78
N VAL A 20 2.34 -12.15 -11.11
CA VAL A 20 1.95 -10.94 -11.85
C VAL A 20 0.47 -10.66 -11.62
N LEU A 21 -0.38 -11.68 -11.79
CA LEU A 21 -1.82 -11.56 -11.60
C LEU A 21 -2.19 -11.16 -10.16
N VAL A 22 -1.56 -11.78 -9.17
CA VAL A 22 -1.73 -11.41 -7.76
C VAL A 22 -1.30 -9.95 -7.51
N SER A 23 -0.17 -9.53 -8.08
CA SER A 23 0.32 -8.15 -7.94
C SER A 23 -0.67 -7.14 -8.51
N CYS A 24 -1.33 -7.46 -9.62
CA CYS A 24 -2.41 -6.64 -10.17
C CYS A 24 -3.61 -6.55 -9.21
N VAL A 25 -4.06 -7.67 -8.64
CA VAL A 25 -5.18 -7.69 -7.67
C VAL A 25 -4.85 -6.89 -6.41
N ILE A 26 -3.64 -7.05 -5.86
CA ILE A 26 -3.17 -6.29 -4.70
C ILE A 26 -3.13 -4.80 -5.04
N SER A 27 -2.54 -4.44 -6.19
CA SER A 27 -2.44 -3.04 -6.64
C SER A 27 -3.80 -2.40 -6.85
N ALA A 28 -4.78 -3.13 -7.40
CA ALA A 28 -6.16 -2.66 -7.52
C ALA A 28 -6.78 -2.39 -6.13
N GLY A 29 -6.58 -3.29 -5.18
CA GLY A 29 -7.04 -3.10 -3.80
C GLY A 29 -6.41 -1.88 -3.12
N ILE A 30 -5.11 -1.68 -3.33
CA ILE A 30 -4.37 -0.52 -2.84
C ILE A 30 -4.91 0.78 -3.46
N GLY A 31 -5.21 0.77 -4.76
CA GLY A 31 -5.81 1.92 -5.46
C GLY A 31 -7.14 2.34 -4.86
N PHE A 32 -8.04 1.38 -4.57
CA PHE A 32 -9.31 1.67 -3.89
C PHE A 32 -9.11 2.27 -2.50
N ALA A 33 -8.16 1.74 -1.73
CA ALA A 33 -7.86 2.24 -0.39
C ALA A 33 -7.33 3.69 -0.43
N TYR A 34 -6.36 3.98 -1.29
CA TYR A 34 -5.83 5.34 -1.42
C TYR A 34 -6.81 6.33 -2.04
N GLY A 35 -7.71 5.88 -2.91
CA GLY A 35 -8.77 6.73 -3.46
C GLY A 35 -9.80 7.17 -2.42
N ALA A 36 -10.11 6.31 -1.44
CA ALA A 36 -11.10 6.61 -0.40
C ALA A 36 -10.52 7.34 0.83
N MET A 37 -9.21 7.25 1.07
CA MET A 37 -8.59 7.74 2.30
C MET A 37 -8.65 9.28 2.48
N PRO A 38 -8.40 10.12 1.46
CA PRO A 38 -8.48 11.58 1.62
C PRO A 38 -9.88 12.07 2.00
N SER A 39 -10.92 11.47 1.42
CA SER A 39 -12.31 11.84 1.72
C SER A 39 -12.72 11.45 3.14
N LEU A 40 -12.20 10.33 3.66
CA LEU A 40 -12.40 9.92 5.05
C LEU A 40 -11.65 10.82 6.03
N ILE A 41 -10.41 11.23 5.72
CA ILE A 41 -9.63 12.13 6.58
C ILE A 41 -10.31 13.50 6.68
N MET A 42 -10.63 14.13 5.54
CA MET A 42 -11.25 15.46 5.52
C MET A 42 -12.64 15.50 6.17
N GLY A 43 -13.35 14.37 6.21
CA GLY A 43 -14.64 14.27 6.92
C GLY A 43 -14.53 14.06 8.43
N ALA A 44 -13.34 13.72 8.96
CA ALA A 44 -13.12 13.34 10.36
C ALA A 44 -12.38 14.40 11.19
N VAL A 45 -11.71 15.37 10.56
CA VAL A 45 -10.98 16.46 11.23
C VAL A 45 -11.51 17.84 10.85
N PRO A 46 -11.45 18.83 11.76
CA PRO A 46 -11.75 20.22 11.44
C PRO A 46 -10.92 20.72 10.23
N PRO A 47 -11.45 21.63 9.39
CA PRO A 47 -10.74 22.15 8.22
C PRO A 47 -9.36 22.75 8.55
N SER A 48 -9.21 23.33 9.73
CA SER A 48 -7.95 23.90 10.24
C SER A 48 -6.87 22.85 10.55
N GLU A 49 -7.24 21.60 10.78
CA GLU A 49 -6.33 20.51 11.17
C GLU A 49 -6.07 19.50 10.04
N THR A 50 -6.70 19.70 8.87
CA THR A 50 -6.59 18.79 7.72
C THR A 50 -5.15 18.61 7.23
N ALA A 51 -4.33 19.67 7.27
CA ALA A 51 -2.91 19.60 6.89
C ALA A 51 -2.10 18.70 7.84
N ALA A 52 -2.36 18.78 9.15
CA ALA A 52 -1.72 17.94 10.15
C ALA A 52 -2.19 16.48 10.05
N ALA A 53 -3.47 16.25 9.76
CA ALA A 53 -4.01 14.91 9.57
C ALA A 53 -3.44 14.21 8.32
N ASN A 54 -3.30 14.94 7.21
CA ASN A 54 -2.74 14.39 5.98
C ASN A 54 -1.23 14.11 6.08
N SER A 55 -0.48 14.97 6.78
CA SER A 55 0.95 14.73 7.04
C SER A 55 1.13 13.51 7.97
N LEU A 56 0.36 13.41 9.04
CA LEU A 56 0.37 12.24 9.93
C LEU A 56 0.04 10.94 9.18
N ASN A 57 -0.98 10.94 8.32
CA ASN A 57 -1.30 9.78 7.48
C ASN A 57 -0.11 9.38 6.58
N THR A 58 0.55 10.37 5.98
CA THR A 58 1.74 10.13 5.15
C THR A 58 2.89 9.54 5.98
N LEU A 59 3.11 10.04 7.20
CA LEU A 59 4.11 9.52 8.12
C LEU A 59 3.82 8.07 8.52
N MET A 60 2.59 7.78 8.94
CA MET A 60 2.18 6.43 9.31
C MET A 60 2.34 5.45 8.16
N ARG A 61 1.99 5.87 6.94
CA ARG A 61 2.19 5.08 5.72
C ARG A 61 3.66 4.82 5.44
N SER A 62 4.51 5.85 5.52
CA SER A 62 5.95 5.73 5.30
C SER A 62 6.61 4.81 6.35
N LEU A 63 6.22 4.95 7.61
CA LEU A 63 6.68 4.08 8.69
C LEU A 63 6.25 2.63 8.44
N GLY A 64 4.99 2.41 8.10
CA GLY A 64 4.46 1.08 7.76
C GLY A 64 5.20 0.44 6.58
N THR A 65 5.45 1.19 5.51
CA THR A 65 6.19 0.68 4.35
C THR A 65 7.64 0.34 4.69
N SER A 66 8.29 1.16 5.53
CA SER A 66 9.67 0.93 5.95
C SER A 66 9.79 -0.34 6.79
N VAL A 67 8.90 -0.52 7.77
CA VAL A 67 8.86 -1.73 8.62
C VAL A 67 8.54 -2.96 7.77
N ALA A 68 7.57 -2.88 6.87
CA ALA A 68 7.22 -3.99 5.98
C ALA A 68 8.40 -4.42 5.09
N SER A 69 9.09 -3.45 4.46
CA SER A 69 10.27 -3.73 3.64
C SER A 69 11.42 -4.35 4.44
N ALA A 70 11.65 -3.88 5.67
CA ALA A 70 12.68 -4.45 6.54
C ALA A 70 12.37 -5.91 6.91
N ILE A 71 11.13 -6.19 7.32
CA ILE A 71 10.70 -7.56 7.65
C ILE A 71 10.81 -8.47 6.43
N ALA A 72 10.32 -8.04 5.26
CA ALA A 72 10.40 -8.83 4.03
C ALA A 72 11.87 -9.11 3.63
N GLY A 73 12.74 -8.11 3.72
CA GLY A 73 14.17 -8.26 3.43
C GLY A 73 14.85 -9.27 4.35
N VAL A 74 14.62 -9.19 5.67
CA VAL A 74 15.17 -10.14 6.64
C VAL A 74 14.70 -11.57 6.38
N ILE A 75 13.42 -11.76 6.07
CA ILE A 75 12.86 -13.09 5.80
C ILE A 75 13.48 -13.70 4.55
N LEU A 76 13.57 -12.92 3.46
CA LEU A 76 14.17 -13.37 2.21
C LEU A 76 15.67 -13.67 2.36
N ALA A 77 16.38 -12.89 3.18
CA ALA A 77 17.81 -13.08 3.43
C ALA A 77 18.10 -14.31 4.31
N GLN A 78 17.22 -14.64 5.26
CA GLN A 78 17.46 -15.73 6.21
C GLN A 78 16.92 -17.08 5.74
N LEU A 79 15.86 -17.10 4.92
CA LEU A 79 15.25 -18.33 4.41
C LEU A 79 15.75 -18.64 3.00
N THR A 80 17.03 -18.97 2.88
CA THR A 80 17.68 -19.26 1.59
C THR A 80 17.90 -20.75 1.37
N ILE A 81 18.02 -21.14 0.10
CA ILE A 81 18.53 -22.44 -0.34
C ILE A 81 19.82 -22.22 -1.15
N ASP A 82 20.75 -23.17 -1.07
CA ASP A 82 21.93 -23.17 -1.94
C ASP A 82 21.55 -23.77 -3.30
N LEU A 83 21.75 -23.00 -4.37
CA LEU A 83 21.58 -23.46 -5.73
C LEU A 83 22.86 -23.18 -6.51
N GLY A 84 23.74 -24.19 -6.57
CA GLY A 84 25.00 -24.10 -7.30
C GLY A 84 25.99 -23.11 -6.68
N GLY A 85 26.04 -23.02 -5.35
CA GLY A 85 26.95 -22.14 -4.61
C GLY A 85 26.44 -20.70 -4.43
N PHE A 86 25.21 -20.41 -4.88
CA PHE A 86 24.54 -19.13 -4.64
C PHE A 86 23.36 -19.33 -3.68
N ALA A 87 23.31 -18.51 -2.63
CA ALA A 87 22.18 -18.48 -1.72
C ALA A 87 21.02 -17.69 -2.36
N LEU A 88 19.94 -18.39 -2.71
CA LEU A 88 18.72 -17.79 -3.24
C LEU A 88 17.58 -17.91 -2.23
N PRO A 89 16.67 -16.91 -2.14
CA PRO A 89 15.48 -17.03 -1.29
C PRO A 89 14.67 -18.28 -1.67
N SER A 90 14.34 -19.07 -0.67
CA SER A 90 13.52 -20.26 -0.84
C SER A 90 12.08 -19.90 -1.19
N GLU A 91 11.35 -20.82 -1.84
CA GLU A 91 9.91 -20.68 -2.05
C GLU A 91 9.17 -20.43 -0.71
N ASN A 92 9.64 -21.07 0.36
CA ASN A 92 9.08 -20.87 1.69
C ASN A 92 9.25 -19.43 2.21
N ALA A 93 10.35 -18.74 1.86
CA ALA A 93 10.55 -17.34 2.20
C ALA A 93 9.45 -16.45 1.62
N PHE A 94 9.12 -16.66 0.34
CA PHE A 94 8.04 -15.93 -0.32
C PHE A 94 6.67 -16.25 0.31
N LYS A 95 6.40 -17.52 0.64
CA LYS A 95 5.16 -17.91 1.33
C LYS A 95 5.01 -17.22 2.69
N VAL A 96 6.09 -17.15 3.47
CA VAL A 96 6.09 -16.48 4.78
C VAL A 96 5.81 -14.99 4.64
N VAL A 97 6.47 -14.28 3.70
CA VAL A 97 6.22 -12.86 3.46
C VAL A 97 4.76 -12.62 3.02
N MET A 98 4.24 -13.45 2.12
CA MET A 98 2.85 -13.38 1.65
C MET A 98 1.85 -13.65 2.80
N ALA A 99 2.13 -14.61 3.67
CA ALA A 99 1.28 -14.92 4.83
C ALA A 99 1.25 -13.77 5.85
N ILE A 100 2.39 -13.13 6.12
CA ILE A 100 2.47 -11.93 6.96
C ILE A 100 1.67 -10.80 6.34
N GLY A 101 1.81 -10.58 5.02
CA GLY A 101 1.02 -9.59 4.28
C GLY A 101 -0.49 -9.85 4.35
N ALA A 102 -0.91 -11.10 4.23
CA ALA A 102 -2.30 -11.53 4.40
C ALA A 102 -2.82 -11.23 5.81
N GLY A 103 -2.05 -11.63 6.83
CA GLY A 103 -2.37 -11.39 8.24
C GLY A 103 -2.48 -9.90 8.56
N ALA A 104 -1.56 -9.08 8.06
CA ALA A 104 -1.60 -7.63 8.23
C ALA A 104 -2.85 -7.01 7.56
N ALA A 105 -3.22 -7.47 6.36
CA ALA A 105 -4.42 -7.00 5.67
C ALA A 105 -5.72 -7.40 6.41
N LEU A 106 -5.77 -8.61 6.98
CA LEU A 106 -6.89 -9.06 7.81
C LEU A 106 -6.99 -8.26 9.10
N LEU A 107 -5.85 -8.03 9.78
CA LEU A 107 -5.79 -7.21 10.98
C LEU A 107 -6.26 -5.77 10.69
N ALA A 108 -5.78 -5.16 9.60
CA ALA A 108 -6.23 -3.84 9.18
C ALA A 108 -7.74 -3.80 8.90
N THR A 109 -8.29 -4.86 8.27
CA THR A 109 -9.73 -4.98 8.02
C THR A 109 -10.52 -5.10 9.32
N ALA A 110 -10.03 -5.90 10.28
CA ALA A 110 -10.64 -6.04 11.60
C ALA A 110 -10.63 -4.71 12.36
N LEU A 111 -9.49 -4.01 12.40
CA LEU A 111 -9.37 -2.69 13.03
C LEU A 111 -10.31 -1.66 12.39
N ALA A 112 -10.38 -1.63 11.05
CA ALA A 112 -11.28 -0.75 10.32
C ALA A 112 -12.76 -1.02 10.63
N SER A 113 -13.13 -2.27 10.93
CA SER A 113 -14.52 -2.63 11.26
C SER A 113 -15.02 -2.02 12.58
N PHE A 114 -14.10 -1.66 13.48
CA PHE A 114 -14.42 -0.98 14.74
C PHE A 114 -14.57 0.54 14.59
N ILE A 115 -14.24 1.12 13.43
CA ILE A 115 -14.36 2.57 13.20
C ILE A 115 -15.84 2.93 12.99
N PRO A 116 -16.43 3.81 13.83
CA PRO A 116 -17.82 4.23 13.67
C PRO A 116 -18.04 4.93 12.32
N ARG A 117 -19.07 4.48 11.58
CA ARG A 117 -19.44 5.03 10.27
C ARG A 117 -20.00 6.44 10.41
N HIS A 118 -19.14 7.46 10.44
CA HIS A 118 -19.58 8.83 10.26
C HIS A 118 -19.95 9.03 8.78
N ARG A 119 -21.19 9.42 8.53
CA ARG A 119 -21.73 9.64 7.19
C ARG A 119 -21.04 10.85 6.58
N PRO A 120 -20.31 10.74 5.46
CA PRO A 120 -19.68 11.89 4.83
C PRO A 120 -20.77 12.85 4.35
N ALA A 121 -20.77 14.07 4.87
CA ALA A 121 -21.55 15.16 4.30
C ALA A 121 -20.90 15.54 2.95
N GLY A 122 -21.64 15.31 1.87
CA GLY A 122 -21.52 16.00 0.57
C GLY A 122 -20.14 16.14 -0.07
N THR A 123 -19.95 15.45 -1.19
CA THR A 123 -18.98 15.76 -2.25
C THR A 123 -18.71 17.28 -2.38
N GLN A 124 -17.58 17.74 -1.86
CA GLN A 124 -16.99 19.01 -2.27
C GLN A 124 -15.85 18.69 -3.24
N ALA A 125 -16.04 19.09 -4.50
CA ALA A 125 -15.05 19.02 -5.54
C ALA A 125 -13.80 19.80 -5.12
N GLY A 126 -12.65 19.13 -5.06
CA GLY A 126 -11.36 19.77 -4.79
C GLY A 126 -10.88 20.60 -5.99
N PRO A 127 -10.17 21.73 -5.78
CA PRO A 127 -9.66 22.58 -6.85
C PRO A 127 -8.61 21.86 -7.71
N ALA A 128 -8.64 22.12 -9.02
CA ALA A 128 -7.71 21.58 -10.02
C ALA A 128 -6.24 21.88 -9.68
N PRO A 129 -5.28 21.03 -10.08
CA PRO A 129 -3.86 21.30 -9.89
C PRO A 129 -3.47 22.56 -10.64
N ALA A 130 -2.94 23.55 -9.93
CA ALA A 130 -2.24 24.67 -10.53
C ALA A 130 -0.86 24.19 -11.00
N ASP A 131 -0.79 23.62 -12.20
CA ASP A 131 0.46 23.51 -12.96
C ASP A 131 0.83 24.90 -13.50
N GLY A 132 1.32 25.75 -12.59
CA GLY A 132 2.04 26.97 -12.92
C GLY A 132 3.52 26.66 -13.11
N VAL A 133 3.87 25.84 -14.11
CA VAL A 133 5.25 25.74 -14.58
C VAL A 133 5.57 27.05 -15.29
N ALA A 134 6.39 27.87 -14.65
CA ALA A 134 7.03 29.03 -15.24
C ALA A 134 7.86 28.60 -16.46
N SER A 135 7.27 28.70 -17.65
CA SER A 135 8.01 28.74 -18.90
C SER A 135 8.53 30.16 -19.07
N GLU A 136 9.75 30.40 -18.60
CA GLU A 136 10.54 31.58 -18.95
C GLU A 136 10.86 31.52 -20.46
N PRO A 137 10.40 32.48 -21.29
CA PRO A 137 10.73 32.47 -22.71
C PRO A 137 12.21 32.87 -22.88
N ALA A 138 12.99 31.96 -23.44
CA ALA A 138 14.33 32.24 -23.95
C ALA A 138 14.26 33.43 -24.91
N SER A 139 14.82 34.56 -24.47
CA SER A 139 14.93 35.77 -25.27
C SER A 139 16.04 35.61 -26.28
N VAL A 140 15.65 35.85 -27.54
CA VAL A 140 16.51 36.03 -28.71
C VAL A 140 17.49 37.17 -28.47
N ARG A 141 18.78 36.92 -28.66
CA ARG A 141 19.74 37.84 -29.30
C ARG A 141 20.80 37.05 -30.05
#